data_AF-A0A3C1IGR2-F1
#
_entry.id   AF-A0A3C1IGR2-F1
#
_cell.length_a   1.000
_cell.length_b   1.000
_cell.length_c   1.000
_cell.angle_alpha   90.00
_cell.angle_beta   90.00
_cell.angle_gamma   90.00
#
_symmetry.space_group_name_H-M   'P 1'
#
loop_
_entity.id
_entity.type
_entity.pdbx_description
1 polymer ?
#
loop_
_entity_poly.entity_id
_entity_poly.type
_entity_poly.pdbx_seq_one_letter_code
_entity_poly.pdbx_strand_id
1 'polypeptide(L)'
;MQIIGICRFSYPAQGGFQIEHSSLKDRCAFLYHPTRMKERFRFFETVCLPGIKAQTDSDFTFLIVIGESLPDHYKQKLQNLLHDIPQALLVTRPSGPHRQVMQAVLNHFQDTKRPSVQFRHDDDDAVAVDYVAKLRETVADCQPYLTRHRRITV
;
A
#
# COMPACT_ATOMS: atom_id res chain seq x y z
N MET A 1 -5.76 14.82 -10.77
CA MET A 1 -5.78 14.29 -9.40
C MET A 1 -4.87 13.08 -9.33
N GLN A 2 -4.09 12.96 -8.25
CA GLN A 2 -3.27 11.80 -7.93
C GLN A 2 -4.09 10.78 -7.14
N ILE A 3 -3.85 9.50 -7.40
CA ILE A 3 -4.41 8.41 -6.60
C ILE A 3 -3.24 7.53 -6.13
N ILE A 4 -3.09 7.36 -4.82
CA ILE A 4 -2.04 6.54 -4.20
C ILE A 4 -2.66 5.47 -3.31
N GLY A 5 -2.49 4.22 -3.68
CA GLY A 5 -2.73 3.09 -2.79
C GLY A 5 -1.48 2.76 -1.99
N ILE A 6 -1.62 2.42 -0.72
CA ILE A 6 -0.52 1.93 0.11
C ILE A 6 -0.87 0.57 0.73
N CYS A 7 0.01 -0.40 0.50
CA CYS A 7 -0.08 -1.75 1.02
C CYS A 7 1.15 -2.07 1.86
N ARG A 8 0.93 -2.55 3.08
CA ARG A 8 2.02 -2.92 3.99
C ARG A 8 2.26 -4.42 3.92
N PHE A 9 3.18 -4.83 3.06
CA PHE A 9 3.47 -6.25 2.92
C PHE A 9 4.43 -6.71 4.00
N SER A 10 3.89 -7.21 5.11
CA SER A 10 4.68 -7.77 6.22
C SER A 10 5.72 -6.84 6.84
N TYR A 11 5.47 -5.54 6.78
CA TYR A 11 6.35 -4.53 7.37
C TYR A 11 6.38 -4.62 8.91
N PRO A 12 7.57 -4.71 9.55
CA PRO A 12 7.72 -4.89 11.00
C PRO A 12 7.51 -3.60 11.81
N ALA A 13 6.37 -2.93 11.61
CA ALA A 13 6.03 -1.67 12.29
C ALA A 13 5.89 -1.81 13.82
N GLN A 14 6.13 -0.70 14.53
CA GLN A 14 5.82 -0.53 15.95
C GLN A 14 4.42 0.09 16.11
N GLY A 15 3.58 -0.54 16.95
CA GLY A 15 2.22 -0.10 17.24
C GLY A 15 1.23 -0.27 16.09
N GLY A 16 -0.07 -0.27 16.42
CA GLY A 16 -1.15 -0.40 15.43
C GLY A 16 -1.44 -1.85 15.00
N PHE A 17 -1.17 -2.83 15.88
CA PHE A 17 -1.47 -4.25 15.66
C PHE A 17 -2.03 -4.89 16.93
N GLN A 18 -2.79 -5.97 16.76
CA GLN A 18 -3.31 -6.76 17.89
C GLN A 18 -2.22 -7.58 18.59
N ILE A 19 -1.21 -8.01 17.82
CA ILE A 19 -0.07 -8.78 18.34
C ILE A 19 1.13 -7.85 18.39
N GLU A 20 1.62 -7.62 19.60
CA GLU A 20 2.83 -6.85 19.84
C GLU A 20 3.97 -7.76 20.29
N HIS A 21 5.19 -7.35 19.96
CA HIS A 21 6.41 -8.05 20.33
C HIS A 21 7.36 -7.06 20.99
N SER A 22 8.03 -7.50 22.06
CA SER A 22 8.97 -6.71 22.85
C SER A 22 10.23 -6.33 22.08
N SER A 23 10.60 -7.08 21.04
CA SER A 23 11.77 -6.82 20.21
C SER A 23 11.46 -6.85 18.70
N LEU A 24 12.29 -6.15 17.91
CA LEU A 24 12.25 -6.22 16.45
C LEU A 24 12.55 -7.65 15.96
N LYS A 25 13.46 -8.36 16.64
CA LYS A 25 13.83 -9.74 16.28
C LYS A 25 12.61 -10.67 16.36
N ASP A 26 11.86 -10.61 17.46
CA ASP A 26 10.69 -11.47 17.66
C ASP A 26 9.57 -11.11 16.69
N ARG A 27 9.39 -9.82 16.41
CA ARG A 27 8.44 -9.35 15.39
C ARG A 27 8.79 -9.87 14.00
N CYS A 28 10.05 -9.78 13.60
CA CYS A 28 10.52 -10.32 12.32
C CYS A 28 10.35 -11.84 12.28
N ALA A 29 10.70 -12.56 13.36
CA ALA A 29 10.53 -14.02 13.43
C ALA A 29 9.05 -14.43 13.28
N PHE A 30 8.14 -13.70 13.93
CA PHE A 30 6.70 -13.90 13.78
C PHE A 30 6.22 -13.56 12.38
N LEU A 31 6.53 -12.36 11.86
CA LEU A 31 6.05 -11.92 10.55
C LEU A 31 6.56 -12.79 9.42
N TYR A 32 7.84 -13.19 9.46
CA TYR A 32 8.50 -13.93 8.40
C TYR A 32 8.46 -15.44 8.60
N HIS A 33 7.68 -15.94 9.57
CA HIS A 33 7.48 -17.37 9.76
C HIS A 33 7.05 -18.02 8.43
N PRO A 34 7.69 -19.11 7.97
CA PRO A 34 7.50 -19.64 6.61
C PRO A 34 6.04 -19.89 6.23
N THR A 35 5.24 -20.48 7.14
CA THR A 35 3.81 -20.72 6.91
C THR A 35 3.03 -19.43 6.66
N ARG A 36 3.32 -18.36 7.42
CA ARG A 36 2.65 -17.07 7.29
C ARG A 36 3.04 -16.36 6.01
N MET A 37 4.32 -16.40 5.65
CA MET A 37 4.78 -15.83 4.38
C MET A 37 4.20 -16.58 3.18
N LYS A 38 4.14 -17.91 3.23
CA LYS A 38 3.51 -18.71 2.18
C LYS A 38 2.06 -18.32 1.96
N GLU A 39 1.27 -18.21 3.03
CA GLU A 39 -0.13 -17.82 2.95
C GLU A 39 -0.31 -16.38 2.44
N ARG A 40 0.47 -15.44 2.97
CA ARG A 40 0.45 -14.05 2.53
C ARG A 40 0.79 -13.89 1.06
N PHE A 41 1.84 -14.56 0.58
CA PHE A 41 2.14 -14.55 -0.86
C PHE A 41 1.01 -15.16 -1.68
N ARG A 42 0.35 -16.22 -1.19
CA ARG A 42 -0.80 -16.81 -1.90
C ARG A 42 -1.92 -15.78 -2.06
N PHE A 43 -2.33 -15.09 -0.99
CA PHE A 43 -3.38 -14.08 -1.10
C PHE A 43 -2.95 -12.90 -1.94
N PHE A 44 -1.73 -12.40 -1.76
CA PHE A 44 -1.23 -11.28 -2.55
C PHE A 44 -1.23 -11.60 -4.05
N GLU A 45 -0.75 -12.77 -4.43
CA GLU A 45 -0.64 -13.22 -5.83
C GLU A 45 -2.01 -13.55 -6.45
N THR A 46 -2.93 -14.13 -5.68
CA THR A 46 -4.20 -14.66 -6.24
C THR A 46 -5.43 -13.80 -5.97
N VAL A 47 -5.34 -12.83 -5.06
CA VAL A 47 -6.46 -11.97 -4.65
C VAL A 47 -6.15 -10.48 -4.85
N CYS A 48 -5.08 -9.96 -4.23
CA CYS A 48 -4.77 -8.53 -4.29
C CYS A 48 -4.29 -8.08 -5.68
N LEU A 49 -3.19 -8.68 -6.18
CA LEU A 49 -2.57 -8.25 -7.43
C LEU A 49 -3.48 -8.35 -8.67
N PRO A 50 -4.35 -9.36 -8.83
CA PRO A 50 -5.28 -9.40 -9.96
C PRO A 50 -6.20 -8.16 -10.03
N GLY A 51 -6.73 -7.71 -8.89
CA GLY A 51 -7.58 -6.52 -8.85
C GLY A 51 -6.82 -5.24 -9.17
N ILE A 52 -5.58 -5.12 -8.68
CA ILE A 52 -4.70 -3.98 -8.96
C ILE A 52 -4.29 -3.95 -10.45
N LYS A 53 -3.91 -5.10 -11.02
CA LYS A 53 -3.48 -5.21 -12.42
C LYS A 53 -4.63 -4.95 -13.41
N ALA A 54 -5.85 -5.32 -13.04
CA ALA A 54 -7.03 -5.20 -13.89
C ALA A 54 -7.72 -3.82 -13.81
N GLN A 55 -7.14 -2.83 -13.14
CA GLN A 55 -7.75 -1.50 -13.04
C GLN A 55 -8.01 -0.88 -14.43
N THR A 56 -9.23 -0.44 -14.68
CA THR A 56 -9.63 0.19 -15.95
C THR A 56 -9.04 1.59 -16.12
N ASP A 57 -8.72 2.27 -15.02
CA ASP A 57 -7.93 3.51 -14.99
C ASP A 57 -6.51 3.18 -14.51
N SER A 58 -5.53 3.36 -15.39
CA SER A 58 -4.12 3.05 -15.12
C SER A 58 -3.35 4.20 -14.45
N ASP A 59 -3.93 5.40 -14.28
CA ASP A 59 -3.30 6.59 -13.68
C ASP A 59 -3.39 6.57 -12.14
N PHE A 60 -2.66 5.63 -11.54
CA PHE A 60 -2.50 5.53 -10.09
C PHE A 60 -1.12 5.00 -9.72
N THR A 61 -0.77 5.12 -8.44
CA THR A 61 0.43 4.51 -7.86
C THR A 61 0.02 3.57 -6.74
N PHE A 62 0.62 2.38 -6.68
CA PHE A 62 0.40 1.40 -5.64
C PHE A 62 1.72 1.09 -4.92
N LEU A 63 1.83 1.53 -3.67
CA LEU A 63 3.06 1.43 -2.89
C LEU A 63 3.05 0.18 -2.03
N ILE A 64 4.00 -0.73 -2.24
CA ILE A 64 4.19 -1.93 -1.43
C ILE A 64 5.32 -1.64 -0.43
N VAL A 65 4.97 -1.41 0.82
CA VAL A 65 5.94 -1.08 1.87
C VAL A 65 6.42 -2.36 2.58
N ILE A 66 7.74 -2.58 2.55
CA ILE A 66 8.43 -3.70 3.20
C ILE A 66 9.50 -3.21 4.18
N GLY A 67 9.87 -4.07 5.12
CA GLY A 67 10.96 -3.79 6.05
C GLY A 67 12.34 -4.05 5.42
N GLU A 68 13.35 -3.29 5.82
CA GLU A 68 14.77 -3.60 5.53
C GLU A 68 15.18 -4.99 6.03
N SER A 69 14.48 -5.52 7.03
CA SER A 69 14.70 -6.87 7.57
C SER A 69 14.05 -7.99 6.77
N LEU A 70 13.32 -7.69 5.68
CA LEU A 70 12.67 -8.71 4.87
C LEU A 70 13.75 -9.62 4.21
N PRO A 71 13.67 -10.96 4.37
CA PRO A 71 14.60 -11.87 3.71
C PRO A 71 14.66 -11.68 2.19
N ASP A 72 15.86 -11.72 1.62
CA ASP A 72 16.10 -11.39 0.20
C ASP A 72 15.29 -12.25 -0.77
N HIS A 73 15.08 -13.53 -0.48
CA HIS A 73 14.28 -14.41 -1.33
C HIS A 73 12.81 -13.97 -1.42
N TYR A 74 12.24 -13.40 -0.35
CA TYR A 74 10.90 -12.83 -0.38
C TYR A 74 10.87 -11.49 -1.10
N LYS A 75 11.92 -10.66 -0.93
CA LYS A 75 12.07 -9.41 -1.67
C LYS A 75 12.16 -9.66 -3.18
N GLN A 76 12.96 -10.62 -3.60
CA GLN A 76 13.08 -11.05 -5.01
C GLN A 76 11.74 -11.59 -5.53
N LYS A 77 11.04 -12.40 -4.73
CA LYS A 77 9.69 -12.87 -5.11
C LYS A 77 8.73 -11.71 -5.33
N LEU A 78 8.72 -10.69 -4.46
CA LEU A 78 7.91 -9.49 -4.65
C LEU A 78 8.30 -8.76 -5.94
N GLN A 79 9.59 -8.52 -6.17
CA GLN A 79 10.05 -7.86 -7.40
C GLN A 79 9.58 -8.59 -8.66
N ASN A 80 9.62 -9.92 -8.66
CA ASN A 80 9.14 -10.73 -9.77
C ASN A 80 7.62 -10.63 -9.94
N LEU A 81 6.85 -10.65 -8.85
CA LEU A 81 5.39 -10.52 -8.91
C LEU A 81 4.94 -9.13 -9.41
N LEU A 82 5.74 -8.10 -9.17
CA LEU A 82 5.41 -6.71 -9.51
C LEU A 82 5.96 -6.28 -10.89
N HIS A 83 6.76 -7.12 -11.55
CA HIS A 83 7.53 -6.72 -12.73
C HIS A 83 6.68 -6.18 -13.91
N ASP A 84 5.45 -6.67 -14.07
CA ASP A 84 4.53 -6.33 -15.14
C ASP A 84 3.38 -5.41 -14.68
N ILE A 85 3.49 -4.84 -13.48
CA ILE A 85 2.52 -3.90 -12.90
C ILE A 85 3.22 -2.56 -12.71
N PRO A 86 3.26 -1.68 -13.74
CA PRO A 86 4.05 -0.44 -13.68
C PRO A 86 3.59 0.54 -12.59
N GLN A 87 2.34 0.42 -12.12
CA GLN A 87 1.82 1.22 -11.01
C GLN A 87 2.37 0.76 -9.65
N ALA A 88 2.84 -0.49 -9.53
CA ALA A 88 3.25 -1.09 -8.28
C ALA A 88 4.73 -0.81 -7.98
N LEU A 89 4.99 -0.05 -6.91
CA LEU A 89 6.33 0.34 -6.50
C LEU A 89 6.69 -0.28 -5.16
N LEU A 90 7.81 -1.00 -5.11
CA LEU A 90 8.34 -1.57 -3.87
C LEU A 90 9.10 -0.50 -3.08
N VAL A 91 8.69 -0.25 -1.84
CA VAL A 91 9.27 0.76 -0.94
C VAL A 91 9.85 0.07 0.28
N THR A 92 11.18 0.13 0.42
CA THR A 92 11.87 -0.45 1.59
C THR A 92 12.06 0.63 2.67
N ARG A 93 11.73 0.31 3.93
CA ARG A 93 11.91 1.21 5.08
C ARG A 93 12.49 0.48 6.30
N PRO A 94 13.27 1.16 7.15
CA PRO A 94 13.65 0.62 8.45
C PRO A 94 12.39 0.46 9.31
N SER A 95 12.40 -0.48 10.26
CA SER A 95 11.32 -0.61 11.24
C SER A 95 11.14 0.69 12.04
N GLY A 96 9.90 1.08 12.28
CA GLY A 96 9.57 2.26 13.09
C GLY A 96 8.07 2.37 13.40
N PRO A 97 7.65 3.47 14.05
CA PRO A 97 6.26 3.72 14.39
C PRO A 97 5.37 3.71 13.15
N HIS A 98 4.35 2.85 13.14
CA HIS A 98 3.53 2.58 11.95
C HIS A 98 3.07 3.87 11.25
N ARG A 99 2.37 4.73 12.00
CA ARG A 99 1.74 5.94 11.46
C ARG A 99 2.75 6.89 10.84
N GLN A 100 3.89 7.09 11.50
CA GLN A 100 4.93 8.01 11.06
C GLN A 100 5.59 7.50 9.77
N VAL A 101 5.91 6.21 9.70
CA VAL A 101 6.54 5.64 8.50
C VAL A 101 5.60 5.64 7.31
N MET A 102 4.32 5.27 7.48
CA MET A 102 3.36 5.31 6.36
C MET A 102 3.13 6.75 5.89
N GLN A 103 3.02 7.70 6.81
CA GLN A 103 2.89 9.12 6.46
C GLN A 103 4.12 9.63 5.70
N ALA A 104 5.33 9.28 6.15
CA ALA A 104 6.55 9.67 5.45
C ALA A 104 6.65 9.05 4.05
N VAL A 105 6.20 7.81 3.87
CA VAL A 105 6.10 7.18 2.55
C VAL A 105 5.11 7.94 1.68
N LEU A 106 3.88 8.17 2.13
CA LEU A 106 2.86 8.88 1.37
C LEU A 106 3.32 10.29 0.97
N ASN A 107 3.86 11.06 1.91
CA ASN A 107 4.37 12.41 1.66
C ASN A 107 5.51 12.44 0.62
N HIS A 108 6.32 11.38 0.52
CA HIS A 108 7.39 11.30 -0.45
C HIS A 108 6.89 11.12 -1.89
N PHE A 109 5.80 10.38 -2.07
CA PHE A 109 5.21 10.11 -3.39
C PHE A 109 4.10 11.10 -3.77
N GLN A 110 3.56 11.85 -2.82
CA GLN A 110 2.53 12.85 -3.06
C GLN A 110 3.10 14.05 -3.82
N ASP A 111 2.43 14.41 -4.92
CA ASP A 111 2.61 15.69 -5.59
C ASP A 111 1.70 16.74 -4.93
N THR A 112 2.31 17.63 -4.15
CA THR A 112 1.58 18.68 -3.42
C THR A 112 1.00 19.77 -4.31
N LYS A 113 1.30 19.77 -5.63
CA LYS A 113 0.73 20.72 -6.59
C LYS A 113 -0.62 20.29 -7.15
N ARG A 114 -1.08 19.06 -6.85
CA ARG A 114 -2.38 18.55 -7.31
C ARG A 114 -3.15 17.84 -6.20
N PRO A 115 -4.50 17.79 -6.26
CA PRO A 115 -5.34 16.96 -5.40
C PRO A 115 -4.85 15.51 -5.36
N SER A 116 -4.90 14.85 -4.19
CA SER A 116 -4.37 13.49 -3.97
C SER A 116 -5.26 12.64 -3.07
N VAL A 117 -5.94 11.68 -3.65
CA VAL A 117 -6.67 10.65 -2.91
C VAL A 117 -5.72 9.53 -2.51
N GLN A 118 -5.81 9.09 -1.25
CA GLN A 118 -5.00 8.01 -0.71
C GLN A 118 -5.92 6.91 -0.18
N PHE A 119 -5.58 5.65 -0.46
CA PHE A 119 -6.29 4.50 0.10
C PHE A 119 -5.31 3.49 0.69
N ARG A 120 -5.73 2.85 1.79
CA ARG A 120 -5.02 1.72 2.40
C ARG A 120 -5.56 0.44 1.78
N HIS A 121 -4.69 -0.49 1.43
CA HIS A 121 -5.07 -1.79 0.91
C HIS A 121 -4.25 -2.89 1.58
N ASP A 122 -4.89 -3.89 2.16
CA ASP A 122 -4.18 -5.03 2.73
C ASP A 122 -3.80 -6.04 1.64
N ASP A 123 -2.75 -6.83 1.88
CA ASP A 123 -2.21 -7.79 0.91
C ASP A 123 -3.12 -9.00 0.65
N ASP A 124 -4.20 -9.13 1.43
CA ASP A 124 -5.24 -10.15 1.35
C ASP A 124 -6.62 -9.62 0.94
N ASP A 125 -6.74 -8.32 0.66
CA ASP A 125 -7.96 -7.70 0.14
C ASP A 125 -8.02 -7.74 -1.40
N ALA A 126 -9.23 -7.61 -1.95
CA ALA A 126 -9.46 -7.33 -3.36
C ALA A 126 -10.26 -6.04 -3.54
N VAL A 127 -10.08 -5.37 -4.68
CA VAL A 127 -10.88 -4.22 -5.11
C VAL A 127 -11.49 -4.50 -6.48
N ALA A 128 -12.62 -3.83 -6.76
CA ALA A 128 -13.25 -3.90 -8.08
C ALA A 128 -12.30 -3.35 -9.17
N VAL A 129 -12.44 -3.87 -10.39
CA VAL A 129 -11.60 -3.46 -11.54
C VAL A 129 -11.78 -2.00 -11.95
N ASP A 130 -12.85 -1.36 -11.50
CA ASP A 130 -13.15 0.06 -11.77
C ASP A 130 -12.93 0.96 -10.53
N TYR A 131 -12.27 0.44 -9.48
CA TYR A 131 -12.11 1.15 -8.21
C TYR A 131 -11.43 2.52 -8.36
N VAL A 132 -10.32 2.58 -9.09
CA VAL A 132 -9.59 3.84 -9.34
C VAL A 132 -10.44 4.82 -10.15
N ALA A 133 -11.14 4.34 -11.18
CA ALA A 133 -12.04 5.15 -11.99
C ALA A 133 -13.18 5.73 -11.15
N LYS A 134 -13.80 4.92 -10.29
CA LYS A 134 -14.87 5.34 -9.37
C LYS A 134 -14.40 6.32 -8.31
N LEU A 135 -13.19 6.14 -7.75
CA LEU A 135 -12.60 7.12 -6.85
C LEU A 135 -12.45 8.48 -7.55
N ARG A 136 -12.00 8.47 -8.82
CA ARG A 136 -11.85 9.68 -9.61
C ARG A 136 -13.16 10.38 -9.89
N GLU A 137 -14.17 9.62 -10.34
CA GLU A 137 -15.53 10.10 -10.54
C GLU A 137 -16.10 10.71 -9.26
N THR A 138 -16.00 10.00 -8.13
CA THR A 138 -16.52 10.45 -6.83
C THR A 138 -15.92 11.80 -6.40
N VAL A 139 -14.62 12.01 -6.59
CA VAL A 139 -13.99 13.31 -6.26
C VAL A 139 -14.43 14.41 -7.22
N ALA A 140 -14.60 14.11 -8.50
CA ALA A 140 -15.12 15.07 -9.47
C ALA A 140 -16.54 15.51 -9.09
N ASP A 141 -17.40 14.57 -8.68
CA ASP A 141 -18.76 14.86 -8.21
C ASP A 141 -18.78 15.74 -6.94
N CYS A 142 -17.76 15.61 -6.09
CA CYS A 142 -17.60 16.44 -4.90
C CYS A 142 -17.03 17.84 -5.19
N GLN A 143 -16.61 18.14 -6.43
CA GLN A 143 -15.91 19.38 -6.76
C GLN A 143 -16.66 20.68 -6.38
N PRO A 144 -17.99 20.80 -6.55
CA PRO A 144 -18.73 21.97 -6.09
C PRO A 144 -18.64 22.15 -4.56
N TYR A 145 -18.67 21.05 -3.81
CA TYR A 145 -18.54 21.06 -2.35
C TYR A 145 -17.13 21.48 -1.91
N LEU A 146 -16.09 20.91 -2.53
CA LEU A 146 -14.69 21.27 -2.26
C LEU A 146 -14.39 22.74 -2.57
N THR A 147 -14.95 23.26 -3.67
CA THR A 147 -14.81 24.67 -4.06
C THR A 147 -15.42 25.62 -3.03
N ARG A 148 -16.59 25.26 -2.47
CA ARG A 148 -17.28 26.04 -1.44
C ARG A 148 -16.57 25.99 -0.08
N HIS A 149 -15.93 24.85 0.23
CA HIS A 149 -15.29 24.60 1.52
C HIS A 149 -13.77 24.50 1.38
N ARG A 150 -13.10 25.63 1.13
CA ARG A 150 -11.64 25.72 0.88
C ARG A 150 -10.72 25.17 1.98
N ARG A 151 -11.27 24.78 3.14
CA ARG A 151 -10.54 24.10 4.23
C ARG A 151 -10.55 22.57 4.11
N ILE A 152 -11.39 22.02 3.22
CA ILE A 152 -11.46 20.60 2.91
C ILE A 152 -10.67 20.39 1.63
N THR A 153 -9.59 19.62 1.73
CA THR A 153 -8.76 19.23 0.59
C THR A 153 -8.89 17.74 0.39
N VAL A 154 -8.98 17.34 -0.88
CA VAL A 154 -8.86 15.96 -1.35
C VAL A 154 -7.69 15.92 -2.31
#